data_AF-A0A954XH09-F1
#
_entry.id   AF-A0A954XH09-F1
#
_cell.length_a   1.000
_cell.length_b   1.000
_cell.length_c   1.000
_cell.angle_alpha   90.00
_cell.angle_beta   90.00
_cell.angle_gamma   90.00
#
_symmetry.space_group_name_H-M   'P 1'
#
loop_
_entity.id
_entity.type
_entity.pdbx_description
1 polymer ?
#
loop_
_entity_poly.entity_id
_entity_poly.type
_entity_poly.pdbx_seq_one_letter_code
_entity_poly.pdbx_strand_id
1 'polypeptide(L)'
;ITQLPEKDFTIEAFVMLRSVYEDASVRTLASRWDGNNAHAGWSLGVTSQKSAYRPLNVVFQFVGRTAGGETKYEVVPSNIHLELNRPYYIAASVKLEATGPEGVTFHVQDLSGGAPAQVAQAAHTVVSFAGTDFPFVIGGRHDLQRHTWDGLIDDVRLSNAALEAEQLLTAVAGPRPDTVGFWRFEPEPGFEFDASNNGNQIEVPGGEDRDTRRQAMIDFCHVLLNSNELLYVD
;
A
#
# COMPACT_ATOMS: atom_id res chain seq x y z
N ILE A 1 -13.94 4.74 -8.04
CA ILE A 1 -12.68 5.04 -8.77
C ILE A 1 -12.91 4.83 -10.26
N THR A 2 -12.76 5.87 -11.09
CA THR A 2 -13.32 5.85 -12.45
C THR A 2 -12.36 5.40 -13.56
N GLN A 3 -11.05 5.34 -13.30
CA GLN A 3 -10.10 4.64 -14.19
C GLN A 3 -8.81 4.26 -13.45
N LEU A 4 -8.65 2.99 -13.12
CA LEU A 4 -7.41 2.45 -12.55
C LEU A 4 -6.38 2.15 -13.65
N PRO A 5 -5.07 2.19 -13.38
CA PRO A 5 -4.06 1.90 -14.39
C PRO A 5 -4.22 0.51 -15.02
N GLU A 6 -4.11 0.45 -16.35
CA GLU A 6 -4.13 -0.80 -17.14
C GLU A 6 -2.76 -1.15 -17.74
N LYS A 7 -1.80 -0.22 -17.67
CA LYS A 7 -0.43 -0.33 -18.19
C LYS A 7 0.56 -0.04 -17.06
N ASP A 8 1.60 0.73 -17.35
CA ASP A 8 2.58 1.20 -16.39
C ASP A 8 1.92 1.99 -15.26
N PHE A 9 2.43 1.80 -14.05
CA PHE A 9 1.93 2.48 -12.86
C PHE A 9 2.97 2.55 -11.77
N THR A 10 2.74 3.43 -10.81
CA THR A 10 3.49 3.47 -9.55
C THR A 10 2.52 3.55 -8.40
N ILE A 11 2.78 2.74 -7.38
CA ILE A 11 2.14 2.83 -6.08
C ILE A 11 3.20 3.15 -5.04
N GLU A 12 2.89 4.10 -4.17
CA GLU A 12 3.81 4.58 -3.15
C GLU A 12 3.04 4.99 -1.89
N ALA A 13 3.68 4.82 -0.73
CA ALA A 13 3.09 5.13 0.58
C ALA A 13 4.17 5.27 1.66
N PHE A 14 3.80 5.93 2.75
CA PHE A 14 4.52 5.93 4.01
C PHE A 14 3.89 4.90 4.94
N VAL A 15 4.70 4.06 5.59
CA VAL A 15 4.19 2.90 6.33
C VAL A 15 4.99 2.63 7.58
N MET A 16 4.36 1.95 8.53
CA MET A 16 5.05 1.29 9.64
C MET A 16 4.39 -0.06 9.90
N LEU A 17 5.09 -1.17 9.67
CA LEU A 17 4.57 -2.51 9.89
C LEU A 17 4.80 -2.95 11.34
N ARG A 18 3.77 -3.42 12.04
CA ARG A 18 3.84 -3.84 13.46
C ARG A 18 4.00 -5.34 13.65
N SER A 19 3.42 -6.15 12.75
CA SER A 19 3.57 -7.60 12.80
C SER A 19 3.47 -8.26 11.44
N VAL A 20 3.94 -9.51 11.37
CA VAL A 20 3.76 -10.42 10.24
C VAL A 20 2.99 -11.66 10.69
N TYR A 21 2.42 -12.40 9.74
CA TYR A 21 1.76 -13.67 10.05
C TYR A 21 2.79 -14.75 10.44
N GLU A 22 2.34 -15.78 11.16
CA GLU A 22 3.17 -16.95 11.47
C GLU A 22 3.38 -17.89 10.25
N ASP A 23 2.62 -17.69 9.18
CA ASP A 23 2.73 -18.47 7.95
C ASP A 23 3.28 -17.67 6.77
N ALA A 24 3.03 -18.13 5.55
CA ALA A 24 3.52 -17.50 4.33
C ALA A 24 2.62 -16.38 3.80
N SER A 25 1.55 -16.01 4.52
CA SER A 25 0.63 -14.94 4.11
C SER A 25 1.35 -13.60 3.94
N VAL A 26 0.97 -12.80 2.96
CA VAL A 26 1.51 -11.45 2.77
C VAL A 26 0.69 -10.42 3.57
N ARG A 27 1.36 -9.46 4.22
CA ARG A 27 0.77 -8.23 4.76
C ARG A 27 0.62 -7.26 3.58
N THR A 28 -0.61 -7.07 3.09
CA THR A 28 -0.86 -6.29 1.87
C THR A 28 -0.93 -4.81 2.18
N LEU A 29 -0.09 -4.02 1.51
CA LEU A 29 -0.10 -2.56 1.60
C LEU A 29 -1.18 -1.97 0.69
N ALA A 30 -1.22 -2.42 -0.57
CA ALA A 30 -2.20 -1.98 -1.55
C ALA A 30 -2.43 -3.08 -2.58
N SER A 31 -3.64 -3.19 -3.10
CA SER A 31 -3.98 -4.17 -4.13
C SER A 31 -5.09 -3.73 -5.07
N ARG A 32 -5.15 -4.40 -6.21
CA ARG A 32 -6.31 -4.47 -7.10
C ARG A 32 -6.54 -5.95 -7.41
N TRP A 33 -6.90 -6.71 -6.39
CA TRP A 33 -6.99 -8.17 -6.45
C TRP A 33 -7.77 -8.75 -5.26
N ASP A 34 -8.41 -9.89 -5.47
CA ASP A 34 -9.16 -10.65 -4.46
C ASP A 34 -8.34 -11.78 -3.80
N GLY A 35 -7.11 -12.02 -4.25
CA GLY A 35 -6.26 -13.10 -3.75
C GLY A 35 -6.44 -14.45 -4.46
N ASN A 36 -7.29 -14.54 -5.47
CA ASN A 36 -7.50 -15.75 -6.26
C ASN A 36 -6.58 -15.78 -7.49
N ASN A 37 -5.77 -16.84 -7.61
CA ASN A 37 -4.81 -16.99 -8.71
C ASN A 37 -5.48 -17.20 -10.09
N ALA A 38 -6.79 -17.39 -10.15
CA ALA A 38 -7.56 -17.42 -11.40
C ALA A 38 -7.96 -16.02 -11.90
N HIS A 39 -7.97 -15.02 -11.03
CA HIS A 39 -8.45 -13.69 -11.35
C HIS A 39 -7.29 -12.70 -11.47
N ALA A 40 -7.25 -11.97 -12.58
CA ALA A 40 -6.17 -11.03 -12.84
C ALA A 40 -6.15 -9.89 -11.80
N GLY A 41 -4.97 -9.43 -11.44
CA GLY A 41 -4.78 -8.40 -10.44
C GLY A 41 -3.35 -8.31 -9.93
N TRP A 42 -3.14 -7.40 -8.99
CA TRP A 42 -1.85 -7.22 -8.34
C TRP A 42 -2.00 -6.86 -6.86
N SER A 43 -0.95 -7.13 -6.09
CA SER A 43 -0.82 -6.62 -4.72
C SER A 43 0.64 -6.28 -4.40
N LEU A 44 0.87 -5.12 -3.79
CA LEU A 44 2.11 -4.76 -3.12
C LEU A 44 2.00 -5.10 -1.63
N GLY A 45 3.00 -5.73 -1.06
CA GLY A 45 3.00 -6.07 0.37
C GLY A 45 4.33 -6.58 0.89
N VAL A 46 4.29 -7.09 2.12
CA VAL A 46 5.46 -7.59 2.84
C VAL A 46 5.25 -9.06 3.24
N THR A 47 6.24 -9.89 2.98
CA THR A 47 6.19 -11.33 3.28
C THR A 47 6.23 -11.63 4.78
N SER A 48 5.66 -12.77 5.16
CA SER A 48 5.62 -13.23 6.56
C SER A 48 6.59 -14.40 6.85
N GLN A 49 6.55 -14.93 8.08
CA GLN A 49 7.58 -15.79 8.66
C GLN A 49 7.94 -17.03 7.83
N LYS A 50 6.97 -17.64 7.13
CA LYS A 50 7.20 -18.87 6.34
C LYS A 50 7.28 -18.63 4.84
N SER A 51 7.46 -17.39 4.40
CA SER A 51 7.63 -17.09 2.99
C SER A 51 8.91 -17.71 2.44
N ALA A 52 8.82 -18.35 1.27
CA ALA A 52 9.97 -18.83 0.52
C ALA A 52 10.91 -17.68 0.10
N TYR A 53 10.41 -16.44 0.03
CA TYR A 53 11.17 -15.23 -0.31
C TYR A 53 11.79 -14.54 0.90
N ARG A 54 11.91 -15.26 2.02
CA ARG A 54 12.30 -14.78 3.36
C ARG A 54 11.26 -13.82 3.98
N PRO A 55 11.18 -13.72 5.32
CA PRO A 55 10.24 -12.83 5.99
C PRO A 55 10.60 -11.35 5.79
N LEU A 56 9.62 -10.45 5.96
CA LEU A 56 9.82 -8.99 5.91
C LEU A 56 10.31 -8.44 4.56
N ASN A 57 10.28 -9.23 3.50
CA ASN A 57 10.67 -8.81 2.16
C ASN A 57 9.53 -8.04 1.49
N VAL A 58 9.81 -6.88 0.91
CA VAL A 58 8.86 -6.13 0.07
C VAL A 58 8.69 -6.86 -1.26
N VAL A 59 7.46 -7.21 -1.60
CA VAL A 59 7.14 -8.00 -2.80
C VAL A 59 5.94 -7.44 -3.54
N PHE A 60 5.96 -7.59 -4.86
CA PHE A 60 4.75 -7.59 -5.65
C PHE A 60 4.25 -9.00 -5.88
N GLN A 61 2.94 -9.15 -6.00
CA GLN A 61 2.31 -10.36 -6.51
C GLN A 61 1.48 -9.97 -7.71
N PHE A 62 1.64 -10.69 -8.81
CA PHE A 62 0.88 -10.50 -10.03
C PHE A 62 0.07 -11.75 -10.35
N VAL A 63 -1.14 -11.54 -10.84
CA VAL A 63 -1.91 -12.54 -11.59
C VAL A 63 -2.33 -11.88 -12.90
N GLY A 64 -1.95 -12.46 -14.04
CA GLY A 64 -2.32 -11.87 -15.32
C GLY A 64 -1.77 -12.65 -16.50
N ARG A 65 -1.93 -12.08 -17.70
CA ARG A 65 -1.48 -12.71 -18.94
C ARG A 65 0.00 -12.47 -19.15
N THR A 66 0.74 -13.52 -19.50
CA THR A 66 2.11 -13.41 -20.00
C THR A 66 2.11 -13.03 -21.48
N ALA A 67 3.29 -12.69 -22.04
CA ALA A 67 3.44 -12.44 -23.47
C ALA A 67 3.02 -13.65 -24.34
N GLY A 68 3.09 -14.87 -23.81
CA GLY A 68 2.59 -16.09 -24.46
C GLY A 68 1.08 -16.31 -24.35
N GLY A 69 0.35 -15.43 -23.66
CA GLY A 69 -1.11 -15.50 -23.50
C GLY A 69 -1.60 -16.36 -22.32
N GLU A 70 -0.70 -17.01 -21.59
CA GLU A 70 -1.05 -17.82 -20.41
C GLU A 70 -1.34 -16.95 -19.18
N THR A 71 -2.32 -17.35 -18.36
CA THR A 71 -2.53 -16.73 -17.04
C THR A 71 -1.50 -17.27 -16.06
N LYS A 72 -0.75 -16.39 -15.41
CA LYS A 72 0.29 -16.75 -14.44
C LYS A 72 0.15 -15.96 -13.16
N TYR A 73 0.27 -16.66 -12.04
CA TYR A 73 0.56 -16.07 -10.74
C TYR A 73 2.08 -16.05 -10.52
N GLU A 74 2.63 -14.92 -10.10
CA GLU A 74 4.03 -14.81 -9.72
C GLU A 74 4.25 -13.83 -8.56
N VAL A 75 5.31 -14.08 -7.79
CA VAL A 75 5.80 -13.18 -6.75
C VAL A 75 7.11 -12.58 -7.25
N VAL A 76 7.18 -11.24 -7.21
CA VAL A 76 8.31 -10.43 -7.67
C VAL A 76 8.98 -9.82 -6.43
N PRO A 77 10.06 -10.44 -5.91
CA PRO A 77 10.69 -9.99 -4.68
C PRO A 77 11.71 -8.86 -4.92
N SER A 78 11.64 -7.82 -4.09
CA SER A 78 12.67 -6.76 -4.09
C SER A 78 14.00 -7.22 -3.45
N ASN A 79 13.94 -8.20 -2.54
CA ASN A 79 15.02 -8.56 -1.62
C ASN A 79 15.38 -7.46 -0.60
N ILE A 80 14.59 -6.40 -0.50
CA ILE A 80 14.69 -5.39 0.56
C ILE A 80 13.82 -5.83 1.72
N HIS A 81 14.43 -5.92 2.91
CA HIS A 81 13.78 -6.44 4.11
C HIS A 81 13.53 -5.30 5.09
N LEU A 82 12.28 -5.19 5.55
CA LEU A 82 11.89 -4.20 6.55
C LEU A 82 12.24 -4.67 7.97
N GLU A 83 12.17 -3.74 8.91
CA GLU A 83 12.13 -4.03 10.33
C GLU A 83 10.75 -3.67 10.88
N LEU A 84 10.27 -4.43 11.86
CA LEU A 84 9.00 -4.11 12.51
C LEU A 84 9.13 -2.84 13.35
N ASN A 85 8.02 -2.09 13.46
CA ASN A 85 7.89 -0.86 14.24
C ASN A 85 8.85 0.27 13.80
N ARG A 86 9.26 0.23 12.54
CA ARG A 86 10.09 1.27 11.93
C ARG A 86 9.33 1.95 10.79
N PRO A 87 9.38 3.29 10.68
CA PRO A 87 8.73 4.01 9.59
C PRO A 87 9.55 3.89 8.29
N TYR A 88 8.88 3.57 7.19
CA TYR A 88 9.45 3.46 5.86
C TYR A 88 8.61 4.24 4.85
N TYR A 89 9.28 4.81 3.86
CA TYR A 89 8.66 5.12 2.58
C TYR A 89 8.87 3.94 1.63
N ILE A 90 7.82 3.49 0.94
CA ILE A 90 7.87 2.41 -0.05
C ILE A 90 7.23 2.91 -1.33
N ALA A 91 7.95 2.80 -2.44
CA ALA A 91 7.48 3.00 -3.80
C ALA A 91 7.78 1.76 -4.63
N ALA A 92 6.88 1.44 -5.55
CA ALA A 92 7.13 0.41 -6.53
C ALA A 92 6.55 0.84 -7.89
N SER A 93 7.44 1.08 -8.84
CA SER A 93 7.15 1.48 -10.21
C SER A 93 7.18 0.25 -11.12
N VAL A 94 6.10 0.04 -11.87
CA VAL A 94 5.89 -1.14 -12.72
C VAL A 94 5.82 -0.69 -14.18
N LYS A 95 6.76 -1.18 -15.00
CA LYS A 95 6.76 -1.08 -16.46
C LYS A 95 6.22 -2.39 -17.03
N LEU A 96 4.91 -2.46 -17.25
CA LEU A 96 4.18 -3.73 -17.40
C LEU A 96 4.60 -4.51 -18.67
N GLU A 97 5.01 -3.84 -19.73
CA GLU A 97 5.48 -4.50 -20.95
C GLU A 97 6.98 -4.86 -20.91
N ALA A 98 7.74 -4.37 -19.91
CA ALA A 98 9.17 -4.60 -19.77
C ALA A 98 9.45 -5.79 -18.84
N THR A 99 9.61 -6.99 -19.40
CA THR A 99 9.79 -8.22 -18.59
C THR A 99 11.22 -8.42 -18.07
N GLY A 100 12.15 -7.49 -18.33
CA GLY A 100 13.51 -7.51 -17.78
C GLY A 100 13.56 -6.99 -16.33
N PRO A 101 14.76 -6.92 -15.70
CA PRO A 101 14.92 -6.39 -14.34
C PRO A 101 14.32 -4.99 -14.13
N GLU A 102 14.26 -4.17 -15.18
CA GLU A 102 13.65 -2.84 -15.19
C GLU A 102 12.11 -2.85 -15.08
N GLY A 103 11.48 -4.02 -15.19
CA GLY A 103 10.03 -4.20 -15.16
C GLY A 103 9.40 -3.76 -13.85
N VAL A 104 10.06 -4.03 -12.72
CA VAL A 104 9.67 -3.47 -11.43
C VAL A 104 10.87 -2.83 -10.75
N THR A 105 10.75 -1.54 -10.42
CA THR A 105 11.73 -0.83 -9.60
C THR A 105 11.12 -0.49 -8.24
N PHE A 106 11.72 -1.02 -7.18
CA PHE A 106 11.37 -0.73 -5.80
C PHE A 106 12.28 0.36 -5.25
N HIS A 107 11.68 1.33 -4.54
CA HIS A 107 12.38 2.31 -3.72
C HIS A 107 11.89 2.17 -2.29
N VAL A 108 12.79 1.83 -1.36
CA VAL A 108 12.45 1.68 0.05
C VAL A 108 13.39 2.54 0.87
N GLN A 109 12.86 3.58 1.49
CA GLN A 109 13.64 4.47 2.34
C GLN A 109 13.23 4.29 3.78
N ASP A 110 14.23 4.02 4.60
CA ASP A 110 14.08 4.05 6.04
C ASP A 110 14.06 5.51 6.55
N LEU A 111 12.99 5.87 7.27
CA LEU A 111 12.74 7.25 7.70
C LEU A 111 13.25 7.58 9.10
N SER A 112 13.77 6.60 9.87
CA SER A 112 14.23 6.90 11.25
C SER A 112 15.70 7.33 11.34
N GLY A 113 16.53 6.98 10.35
CA GLY A 113 17.98 7.12 10.43
C GLY A 113 18.64 8.00 9.37
N GLY A 114 17.86 8.63 8.48
CA GLY A 114 18.40 9.45 7.39
C GLY A 114 19.18 8.67 6.31
N ALA A 115 19.06 7.34 6.30
CA ALA A 115 19.69 6.49 5.29
C ALA A 115 19.10 6.79 3.90
N PRO A 116 19.92 6.68 2.83
CA PRO A 116 19.40 6.79 1.46
C PRO A 116 18.42 5.65 1.16
N ALA A 117 17.54 5.87 0.18
CA ALA A 117 16.64 4.84 -0.30
C ALA A 117 17.43 3.63 -0.83
N GLN A 118 17.04 2.43 -0.40
CA GLN A 118 17.43 1.20 -1.07
C GLN A 118 16.64 1.07 -2.38
N VAL A 119 17.33 0.74 -3.46
CA VAL A 119 16.73 0.55 -4.78
C VAL A 119 16.96 -0.88 -5.23
N ALA A 120 15.90 -1.55 -5.67
CA ALA A 120 15.98 -2.89 -6.22
C ALA A 120 15.16 -3.00 -7.50
N GLN A 121 15.68 -3.79 -8.44
CA GLN A 121 15.05 -4.07 -9.72
C GLN A 121 14.73 -5.56 -9.82
N ALA A 122 13.57 -5.89 -10.34
CA ALA A 122 13.12 -7.26 -10.46
C ALA A 122 12.33 -7.48 -11.77
N ALA A 123 12.65 -8.61 -12.40
CA ALA A 123 11.94 -9.08 -13.58
C ALA A 123 10.58 -9.69 -13.23
N HIS A 124 9.66 -9.63 -14.18
CA HIS A 124 8.36 -10.29 -14.13
C HIS A 124 7.99 -10.79 -15.53
N THR A 125 6.88 -11.52 -15.64
CA THR A 125 6.43 -12.13 -16.89
C THR A 125 4.99 -11.78 -17.25
N VAL A 126 4.18 -11.34 -16.29
CA VAL A 126 2.84 -10.81 -16.52
C VAL A 126 2.93 -9.45 -17.23
N VAL A 127 2.27 -9.31 -18.37
CA VAL A 127 2.26 -8.09 -19.22
C VAL A 127 0.87 -7.48 -19.38
N SER A 128 -0.15 -8.08 -18.77
CA SER A 128 -1.51 -7.56 -18.82
C SER A 128 -2.35 -8.07 -17.65
N PHE A 129 -3.10 -7.16 -17.04
CA PHE A 129 -4.13 -7.47 -16.05
C PHE A 129 -5.54 -7.51 -16.66
N ALA A 130 -5.67 -7.74 -17.98
CA ALA A 130 -6.95 -7.75 -18.67
C ALA A 130 -7.98 -8.65 -17.97
N GLY A 131 -9.20 -8.11 -17.81
CA GLY A 131 -10.30 -8.77 -17.11
C GLY A 131 -10.36 -8.53 -15.60
N THR A 132 -9.47 -7.71 -15.03
CA THR A 132 -9.58 -7.28 -13.64
C THR A 132 -10.57 -6.12 -13.47
N ASP A 133 -11.62 -6.33 -12.68
CA ASP A 133 -12.63 -5.34 -12.31
C ASP A 133 -12.66 -5.06 -10.79
N PHE A 134 -11.72 -5.65 -10.05
CA PHE A 134 -11.63 -5.45 -8.61
C PHE A 134 -11.33 -3.99 -8.24
N PRO A 135 -11.90 -3.51 -7.11
CA PRO A 135 -11.58 -2.19 -6.59
C PRO A 135 -10.12 -2.13 -6.14
N PHE A 136 -9.59 -0.91 -6.10
CA PHE A 136 -8.33 -0.65 -5.41
C PHE A 136 -8.57 -0.66 -3.90
N VAL A 137 -7.75 -1.41 -3.17
CA VAL A 137 -7.84 -1.61 -1.73
C VAL A 137 -6.52 -1.23 -1.09
N ILE A 138 -6.59 -0.37 -0.07
CA ILE A 138 -5.44 -0.01 0.77
C ILE A 138 -5.50 -0.87 2.04
N GLY A 139 -4.37 -1.44 2.44
CA GLY A 139 -4.22 -2.23 3.66
C GLY A 139 -4.81 -3.65 3.59
N GLY A 140 -5.14 -4.16 2.42
CA GLY A 140 -5.76 -5.47 2.28
C GLY A 140 -5.99 -5.90 0.82
N ARG A 141 -6.86 -6.89 0.66
CA ARG A 141 -7.35 -7.40 -0.63
C ARG A 141 -8.87 -7.35 -0.64
N HIS A 142 -9.45 -7.29 -1.84
CA HIS A 142 -10.90 -7.20 -1.97
C HIS A 142 -11.59 -8.40 -1.31
N ASP A 143 -12.60 -8.12 -0.47
CA ASP A 143 -13.43 -9.09 0.25
C ASP A 143 -12.68 -10.14 1.10
N LEU A 144 -11.44 -9.85 1.50
CA LEU A 144 -10.67 -10.71 2.39
C LEU A 144 -10.42 -10.07 3.76
N GLN A 145 -10.77 -10.83 4.82
CA GLN A 145 -10.45 -10.49 6.22
C GLN A 145 -9.01 -10.86 6.60
N ARG A 146 -8.31 -11.59 5.73
CA ARG A 146 -6.91 -11.99 5.86
C ARG A 146 -6.06 -11.23 4.84
N HIS A 147 -4.74 -11.28 5.00
CA HIS A 147 -3.77 -10.52 4.20
C HIS A 147 -3.82 -9.01 4.44
N THR A 148 -4.36 -8.60 5.59
CA THR A 148 -4.49 -7.22 6.00
C THR A 148 -3.17 -6.67 6.52
N TRP A 149 -2.92 -5.39 6.27
CA TRP A 149 -1.83 -4.66 6.90
C TRP A 149 -2.07 -4.58 8.41
N ASP A 150 -1.01 -4.76 9.20
CA ASP A 150 -1.06 -4.49 10.64
C ASP A 150 0.00 -3.44 10.96
N GLY A 151 -0.44 -2.20 11.13
CA GLY A 151 0.44 -1.06 11.26
C GLY A 151 -0.18 0.24 10.78
N LEU A 152 0.68 1.22 10.51
CA LEU A 152 0.31 2.52 9.96
C LEU A 152 0.54 2.52 8.45
N ILE A 153 -0.33 3.22 7.74
CA ILE A 153 -0.23 3.57 6.31
C ILE A 153 -0.60 5.05 6.22
N ASP A 154 0.15 5.82 5.46
CA ASP A 154 -0.03 7.24 5.24
C ASP A 154 0.38 7.64 3.82
N ASP A 155 -0.15 8.77 3.34
CA ASP A 155 0.18 9.39 2.04
C ASP A 155 0.29 8.38 0.87
N VAL A 156 -0.80 7.66 0.58
CA VAL A 156 -0.85 6.66 -0.50
C VAL A 156 -1.13 7.35 -1.83
N ARG A 157 -0.19 7.26 -2.78
CA ARG A 157 -0.37 7.79 -4.15
C ARG A 157 -0.32 6.66 -5.18
N LEU A 158 -1.32 6.61 -6.04
CA LEU A 158 -1.36 5.75 -7.23
C LEU A 158 -1.22 6.63 -8.48
N SER A 159 -0.27 6.32 -9.35
CA SER A 159 -0.05 7.03 -10.62
C SER A 159 -0.17 6.08 -11.81
N ASN A 160 -0.62 6.58 -12.98
CA ASN A 160 -0.74 5.82 -14.23
C ASN A 160 0.50 5.90 -15.12
N ALA A 161 1.67 6.02 -14.50
CA ALA A 161 2.98 5.99 -15.14
C ALA A 161 4.00 5.30 -14.21
N ALA A 162 5.01 4.65 -14.79
CA ALA A 162 6.16 4.15 -14.06
C ALA A 162 7.11 5.31 -13.73
N LEU A 163 7.12 5.73 -12.47
CA LEU A 163 7.88 6.89 -12.01
C LEU A 163 9.34 6.57 -11.74
N GLU A 164 10.19 7.53 -12.10
CA GLU A 164 11.60 7.56 -11.71
C GLU A 164 11.79 8.28 -10.36
N ALA A 165 12.96 8.12 -9.74
CA ALA A 165 13.21 8.54 -8.36
C ALA A 165 12.86 10.02 -8.07
N GLU A 166 13.14 10.92 -9.01
CA GLU A 166 12.92 12.36 -8.87
C GLU A 166 11.44 12.76 -8.97
N GLN A 167 10.56 11.82 -9.33
CA GLN A 167 9.11 12.02 -9.49
C GLN A 167 8.30 11.44 -8.32
N LEU A 168 8.95 10.63 -7.47
CA LEU A 168 8.37 9.99 -6.29
C LEU A 168 8.01 11.00 -5.19
N LEU A 169 7.14 10.62 -4.24
CA LEU A 169 6.62 11.49 -3.17
C LEU A 169 7.73 12.10 -2.30
N THR A 170 8.85 11.39 -2.14
CA THR A 170 10.02 11.91 -1.40
C THR A 170 10.70 13.08 -2.09
N ALA A 171 10.50 13.25 -3.40
CA ALA A 171 10.99 14.39 -4.19
C ALA A 171 9.87 15.37 -4.57
N VAL A 172 8.66 14.88 -4.83
CA VAL A 172 7.48 15.64 -5.26
C VAL A 172 6.28 15.25 -4.39
N ALA A 173 6.11 15.97 -3.28
CA ALA A 173 5.12 15.68 -2.23
C ALA A 173 3.63 15.85 -2.64
N GLY A 174 3.34 16.44 -3.80
CA GLY A 174 1.98 16.72 -4.27
C GLY A 174 1.49 15.76 -5.36
N PRO A 175 0.22 15.85 -5.77
CA PRO A 175 -0.26 15.15 -6.95
C PRO A 175 0.45 15.66 -8.22
N ARG A 176 0.52 14.78 -9.22
CA ARG A 176 1.12 15.02 -10.53
C ARG A 176 0.05 14.79 -11.63
N PRO A 177 0.28 15.23 -12.88
CA PRO A 177 -0.72 15.06 -13.96
C PRO A 177 -1.16 13.60 -14.24
N ASP A 178 -0.31 12.66 -13.88
CA ASP A 178 -0.48 11.20 -14.01
C ASP A 178 -0.94 10.54 -12.69
N THR A 179 -1.14 11.31 -11.62
CA THR A 179 -1.75 10.78 -10.39
C THR A 179 -3.18 10.36 -10.69
N VAL A 180 -3.52 9.12 -10.34
CA VAL A 180 -4.88 8.57 -10.37
C VAL A 180 -5.62 8.91 -9.08
N GLY A 181 -4.98 8.71 -7.94
CA GLY A 181 -5.53 9.03 -6.63
C GLY A 181 -4.43 9.29 -5.62
N PHE A 182 -4.69 10.18 -4.66
CA PHE A 182 -3.77 10.49 -3.58
C PHE A 182 -4.51 10.63 -2.25
N TRP A 183 -4.33 9.66 -1.35
CA TRP A 183 -5.02 9.57 -0.07
C TRP A 183 -4.05 9.83 1.07
N ARG A 184 -4.22 10.97 1.72
CA ARG A 184 -3.32 11.48 2.76
C ARG A 184 -3.74 11.14 4.18
N PHE A 185 -4.93 10.54 4.34
CA PHE A 185 -5.50 10.20 5.65
C PHE A 185 -5.44 11.33 6.69
N GLU A 186 -5.69 12.57 6.24
CA GLU A 186 -5.78 13.73 7.12
C GLU A 186 -7.22 13.91 7.62
N PRO A 187 -7.44 14.40 8.85
CA PRO A 187 -8.78 14.60 9.39
C PRO A 187 -9.60 15.64 8.61
N GLU A 188 -8.93 16.61 7.97
CA GLU A 188 -9.54 17.56 7.07
C GLU A 188 -8.91 17.43 5.67
N PRO A 189 -9.71 17.31 4.58
CA PRO A 189 -11.17 17.34 4.55
C PRO A 189 -11.85 15.98 4.88
N GLY A 190 -11.07 14.94 5.20
CA GLY A 190 -11.58 13.61 5.57
C GLY A 190 -10.60 12.50 5.18
N PHE A 191 -10.63 11.38 5.91
CA PHE A 191 -9.68 10.26 5.69
C PHE A 191 -9.90 9.57 4.35
N GLU A 192 -11.11 9.63 3.82
CA GLU A 192 -11.51 9.08 2.53
C GLU A 192 -11.13 9.94 1.32
N PHE A 193 -10.67 11.17 1.56
CA PHE A 193 -10.55 12.18 0.52
C PHE A 193 -9.39 11.91 -0.44
N ASP A 194 -9.68 12.10 -1.73
CA ASP A 194 -8.68 12.08 -2.80
C ASP A 194 -8.13 13.48 -3.07
N ALA A 195 -6.90 13.73 -2.62
CA ALA A 195 -6.17 14.98 -2.78
C ALA A 195 -5.67 15.25 -4.21
N SER A 196 -5.88 14.33 -5.16
CA SER A 196 -5.48 14.52 -6.57
C SER A 196 -6.49 15.33 -7.41
N ASN A 197 -7.66 15.64 -6.85
CA ASN A 197 -8.81 16.24 -7.55
C ASN A 197 -9.43 15.37 -8.65
N ASN A 198 -9.13 14.07 -8.70
CA ASN A 198 -9.71 13.15 -9.68
C ASN A 198 -11.02 12.49 -9.22
N GLY A 199 -11.48 12.79 -7.99
CA GLY A 199 -12.75 12.28 -7.47
C GLY A 199 -12.72 10.79 -7.14
N ASN A 200 -11.55 10.26 -6.80
CA ASN A 200 -11.37 8.85 -6.46
C ASN A 200 -11.37 8.65 -4.94
N GLN A 201 -12.40 9.15 -4.24
CA GLN A 201 -12.54 8.90 -2.80
C GLN A 201 -12.57 7.39 -2.51
N ILE A 202 -12.00 7.00 -1.38
CA ILE A 202 -12.06 5.61 -0.90
C ILE A 202 -13.21 5.44 0.08
N GLU A 203 -13.63 4.20 0.29
CA GLU A 203 -14.67 3.87 1.27
C GLU A 203 -14.07 3.07 2.42
N VAL A 204 -14.53 3.34 3.65
CA VAL A 204 -14.18 2.54 4.82
C VAL A 204 -15.23 1.44 5.01
N PRO A 205 -14.87 0.16 4.92
CA PRO A 205 -15.82 -0.93 5.13
C PRO A 205 -16.41 -0.88 6.55
N GLY A 206 -17.74 -0.78 6.66
CA GLY A 206 -18.47 -0.81 7.94
C GLY A 206 -18.47 0.51 8.73
N GLY A 207 -18.44 1.66 8.05
CA GLY A 207 -18.16 2.99 8.60
C GLY A 207 -19.01 3.51 9.76
N GLU A 208 -20.25 3.04 9.99
CA GLU A 208 -21.10 3.65 11.02
C GLU A 208 -20.72 3.28 12.47
N ASP A 209 -20.24 2.06 12.74
CA ASP A 209 -20.03 1.58 14.13
C ASP A 209 -18.66 1.98 14.71
N ARG A 210 -17.69 2.28 13.83
CA ARG A 210 -16.32 2.68 14.23
C ARG A 210 -16.22 4.15 14.60
N ASP A 211 -17.02 5.03 13.97
CA ASP A 211 -17.00 6.46 14.26
C ASP A 211 -17.53 6.72 15.67
N THR A 212 -18.64 6.10 16.07
CA THR A 212 -19.21 6.20 17.42
C THR A 212 -18.24 5.78 18.52
N ARG A 213 -17.49 4.68 18.30
CA ARG A 213 -16.50 4.19 19.27
C ARG A 213 -15.25 5.07 19.32
N ARG A 214 -14.84 5.63 18.18
CA ARG A 214 -13.71 6.56 18.09
C ARG A 214 -14.06 7.90 18.75
N GLN A 215 -15.25 8.44 18.50
CA GLN A 215 -15.78 9.62 19.18
C GLN A 215 -15.87 9.39 20.69
N ALA A 216 -16.43 8.26 21.13
CA ALA A 216 -16.47 7.92 22.55
C ALA A 216 -15.08 7.82 23.21
N MET A 217 -14.07 7.32 22.49
CA MET A 217 -12.68 7.28 22.97
C MET A 217 -12.06 8.69 23.01
N ILE A 218 -12.31 9.51 21.99
CA ILE A 218 -11.85 10.91 21.93
C ILE A 218 -12.48 11.70 23.10
N ASP A 219 -13.79 11.56 23.31
CA ASP A 219 -14.52 12.15 24.44
C ASP A 219 -13.96 11.66 25.77
N PHE A 220 -13.67 10.37 25.91
CA PHE A 220 -13.07 9.81 27.11
C PHE A 220 -11.67 10.39 27.39
N CYS A 221 -10.82 10.50 26.37
CA CYS A 221 -9.52 11.15 26.46
C CYS A 221 -9.66 12.64 26.81
N HIS A 222 -10.63 13.35 26.22
CA HIS A 222 -10.92 14.73 26.57
C HIS A 222 -11.37 14.87 28.03
N VAL A 223 -12.24 13.99 28.52
CA VAL A 223 -12.67 13.98 29.93
C VAL A 223 -11.49 13.72 30.85
N LEU A 224 -10.68 12.68 30.59
CA LEU A 224 -9.52 12.35 31.43
C LEU A 224 -8.46 13.45 31.48
N LEU A 225 -8.17 14.08 30.34
CA LEU A 225 -7.12 15.09 30.24
C LEU A 225 -7.57 16.48 30.71
N ASN A 226 -8.88 16.70 30.85
CA ASN A 226 -9.45 17.96 31.36
C ASN A 226 -10.12 17.82 32.74
N SER A 227 -10.22 16.61 33.31
CA SER A 227 -10.70 16.41 34.67
C SER A 227 -9.61 16.81 35.68
N ASN A 228 -9.65 18.08 36.09
CA ASN A 228 -8.89 18.63 37.23
C ASN A 228 -9.47 18.16 38.58
N GLU A 229 -9.31 16.88 38.94
CA GLU A 229 -9.57 16.42 40.32
C GLU A 229 -8.41 15.62 40.92
N LEU A 230 -7.18 16.02 40.61
CA LEU A 230 -6.03 15.77 41.48
C LEU A 230 -5.72 17.07 42.22
N LEU A 231 -6.34 17.26 43.40
CA LEU A 231 -5.79 17.94 44.59
C LEU A 231 -6.93 18.29 45.57
N TYR A 232 -7.14 17.43 46.57
CA TYR A 232 -7.23 17.86 47.97
C TYR A 232 -6.63 16.73 48.80
N VAL A 233 -5.38 16.94 49.22
CA VAL A 233 -4.77 16.19 50.32
C VAL A 233 -4.82 17.16 51.49
N ASP A 234 -5.70 16.88 52.45
CA ASP A 234 -5.58 17.39 53.82
C ASP A 234 -4.94 16.30 54.68
#